data_AF-A0A935W7A4-F1
#
_entry.id   AF-A0A935W7A4-F1
#
_cell.length_a   1.000
_cell.length_b   1.000
_cell.length_c   1.000
_cell.angle_alpha   90.00
_cell.angle_beta   90.00
_cell.angle_gamma   90.00
#
_symmetry.space_group_name_H-M   'P 1'
#
loop_
_entity.id
_entity.type
_entity.pdbx_description
1 polymer ?
#
loop_
_entity_poly.entity_id
_entity_poly.type
_entity_poly.pdbx_seq_one_letter_code
_entity_poly.pdbx_strand_id
1 'polypeptide(L)'
;MATTAKAANTRSAKPAAKPASRPGEVAARAEPQLCFHHSQELRIKTDAVLAALEETPGDARHGAALADLAAELTEAGMDYYFLRPLRLAKVGIIGEQSARLAMAGAVKIISSVSRKYIVRMDQGQLLTVAAHLRELAR
;
A
#
# COMPACT_ATOMS: atom_id res chain seq x y z
N MET A 1 14.33 -20.76 81.23
CA MET A 1 15.78 -20.87 80.93
C MET A 1 15.98 -20.45 79.46
N ALA A 2 16.73 -19.36 79.24
CA ALA A 2 17.32 -18.81 77.99
C ALA A 2 16.38 -18.59 76.77
N THR A 3 16.00 -17.36 76.32
CA THR A 3 16.78 -16.21 75.78
C THR A 3 17.64 -16.64 74.57
N THR A 4 17.54 -16.10 73.34
CA THR A 4 17.48 -14.68 72.89
C THR A 4 17.06 -14.51 71.41
N ALA A 5 16.43 -13.36 71.13
CA ALA A 5 16.64 -12.39 70.01
C ALA A 5 16.47 -12.83 68.53
N LYS A 6 15.48 -12.28 67.79
CA LYS A 6 15.38 -10.93 67.15
C LYS A 6 16.20 -10.80 65.85
N ALA A 7 15.48 -10.71 64.73
CA ALA A 7 15.85 -9.87 63.60
C ALA A 7 14.58 -9.38 62.90
N ALA A 8 14.25 -8.10 63.10
CA ALA A 8 13.30 -7.38 62.26
C ALA A 8 13.98 -7.09 60.91
N ASN A 9 13.27 -7.33 59.80
CA ASN A 9 13.69 -6.77 58.51
C ASN A 9 12.47 -6.23 57.77
N THR A 10 12.27 -4.92 57.93
CA THR A 10 11.44 -4.06 57.10
C THR A 10 11.86 -4.18 55.63
N ARG A 11 10.93 -4.61 54.77
CA ARG A 11 11.01 -4.36 53.32
C ARG A 11 9.77 -3.62 52.86
N SER A 12 9.94 -2.31 52.87
CA SER A 12 9.39 -1.28 51.99
C SER A 12 8.51 -1.78 50.83
N ALA A 13 7.25 -1.36 50.86
CA ALA A 13 6.38 -1.33 49.69
C ALA A 13 6.99 -0.38 48.63
N LYS A 14 7.14 -0.87 47.39
CA LYS A 14 7.56 -0.08 46.22
C LYS A 14 6.51 -0.25 45.10
N PRO A 15 6.16 0.81 44.35
CA PRO A 15 4.83 1.01 43.79
C PRO A 15 4.49 0.11 42.60
N ALA A 16 3.18 -0.05 42.39
CA ALA A 16 2.58 -0.67 41.21
C ALA A 16 3.26 -0.18 39.92
N ALA A 17 3.82 -1.14 39.18
CA ALA A 17 4.30 -0.90 37.83
C ALA A 17 3.11 -0.43 36.98
N LYS A 18 3.26 0.73 36.33
CA LYS A 18 2.41 1.13 35.20
C LYS A 18 2.33 -0.06 34.24
N PRO A 19 1.15 -0.42 33.71
CA PRO A 19 1.08 -1.45 32.68
C PRO A 19 1.96 -0.98 31.52
N ALA A 20 2.99 -1.76 31.21
CA ALA A 20 3.71 -1.62 29.97
C ALA A 20 2.68 -1.80 28.85
N SER A 21 2.43 -0.74 28.09
CA SER A 21 1.59 -0.78 26.90
C SER A 21 2.03 -1.98 26.07
N ARG A 22 1.10 -2.91 25.83
CA ARG A 22 1.40 -4.11 25.04
C ARG A 22 1.90 -3.64 23.68
N PRO A 23 2.85 -4.35 23.04
CA PRO A 23 3.30 -4.03 21.68
C PRO A 23 2.17 -3.95 20.64
N GLY A 24 0.96 -4.43 20.97
CA GLY A 24 -0.24 -4.34 20.13
C GLY A 24 -1.08 -3.07 20.28
N GLU A 25 -0.81 -2.16 21.23
CA GLU A 25 -1.62 -0.96 21.42
C GLU A 25 -1.29 0.16 20.41
N VAL A 26 -0.13 0.08 19.75
CA VAL A 26 0.23 0.97 18.62
C VAL A 26 -0.29 0.41 17.27
N ALA A 27 -0.62 -0.88 17.21
CA ALA A 27 -1.15 -1.53 16.00
C ALA A 27 -2.65 -1.27 15.78
N ALA A 28 -3.30 -0.46 16.64
CA ALA A 28 -4.72 -0.12 16.54
C ALA A 28 -5.01 1.08 15.60
N ARG A 29 -4.07 1.48 14.73
CA ARG A 29 -4.28 2.59 13.78
C ARG A 29 -4.08 2.27 12.30
N ALA A 30 -3.63 1.07 11.95
CA ALA A 30 -3.50 0.66 10.55
C ALA A 30 -4.09 -0.74 10.39
N GLU A 31 -5.11 -0.86 9.55
CA GLU A 31 -5.61 -2.16 9.13
C GLU A 31 -4.47 -2.97 8.47
N PRO A 32 -4.42 -4.29 8.64
CA PRO A 32 -3.41 -5.11 7.98
C PRO A 32 -3.45 -4.89 6.46
N GLN A 33 -2.32 -4.47 5.89
CA GLN A 33 -2.21 -4.16 4.46
C GLN A 33 -1.12 -4.98 3.78
N LEU A 34 -1.41 -5.43 2.55
CA LEU A 34 -0.43 -6.02 1.65
C LEU A 34 -0.31 -5.13 0.41
N CYS A 35 0.81 -4.42 0.31
CA CYS A 35 1.12 -3.52 -0.80
C CYS A 35 2.22 -4.13 -1.68
N PHE A 36 2.24 -3.77 -2.96
CA PHE A 36 3.34 -4.14 -3.86
C PHE A 36 4.36 -3.01 -3.96
N HIS A 37 5.62 -3.36 -4.18
CA HIS A 37 6.66 -2.37 -4.50
C HIS A 37 6.69 -2.16 -6.02
N HIS A 38 6.73 -0.89 -6.44
CA HIS A 38 6.89 -0.48 -7.83
C HIS A 38 8.17 0.35 -8.03
N SER A 39 8.50 0.68 -9.28
CA SER A 39 9.70 1.44 -9.60
C SER A 39 9.66 2.86 -9.02
N GLN A 40 10.84 3.44 -8.77
CA GLN A 40 10.99 4.84 -8.36
C GLN A 40 10.47 5.79 -9.46
N GLU A 41 10.66 5.43 -10.72
CA GLU A 41 10.11 6.18 -11.85
C GLU A 41 8.57 6.24 -11.80
N LEU A 42 7.91 5.09 -11.55
CA LEU A 42 6.46 5.07 -11.40
C LEU A 42 6.02 5.87 -10.18
N ARG A 43 6.79 5.86 -9.08
CA ARG A 43 6.50 6.71 -7.91
C ARG A 43 6.53 8.20 -8.26
N ILE A 44 7.59 8.66 -8.92
CA ILE A 44 7.74 10.05 -9.34
C ILE A 44 6.59 10.45 -10.26
N LYS A 45 6.23 9.57 -11.20
CA LYS A 45 5.11 9.80 -12.11
C LYS A 45 3.77 9.88 -11.38
N THR A 46 3.51 8.97 -10.43
CA THR A 46 2.33 9.02 -9.56
C THR A 46 2.25 10.38 -8.88
N ASP A 47 3.31 10.78 -8.19
CA ASP A 47 3.33 12.03 -7.42
C ASP A 47 3.11 13.25 -8.34
N ALA A 48 3.72 13.26 -9.53
CA ALA A 48 3.57 14.34 -10.52
C ALA A 48 2.14 14.45 -11.07
N VAL A 49 1.51 13.34 -11.45
CA VAL A 49 0.13 13.33 -11.97
C VAL A 49 -0.85 13.80 -10.90
N LEU A 50 -0.69 13.32 -9.66
CA LEU A 50 -1.58 13.71 -8.55
C LEU A 50 -1.39 15.17 -8.17
N ALA A 51 -0.15 15.67 -8.14
CA ALA A 51 0.13 17.09 -7.90
C ALA A 51 -0.50 17.99 -8.97
N ALA A 52 -0.29 17.68 -10.26
CA ALA A 52 -0.85 18.47 -11.36
C ALA A 52 -2.39 18.57 -11.30
N LEU A 53 -3.04 17.45 -10.97
CA LEU A 53 -4.50 17.36 -10.86
C LEU A 53 -5.05 18.23 -9.72
N GLU A 54 -4.32 18.32 -8.62
CA GLU A 54 -4.68 19.12 -7.45
C GLU A 54 -4.34 20.61 -7.60
N GLU A 55 -3.23 20.93 -8.26
CA GLU A 55 -2.78 22.31 -8.49
C GLU A 55 -3.63 23.02 -9.54
N THR A 56 -4.04 22.32 -10.59
CA THR A 56 -4.87 22.90 -11.67
C THR A 56 -6.14 22.08 -11.90
N PRO A 57 -7.07 22.05 -10.94
CA PRO A 57 -8.29 21.26 -11.11
C PRO A 57 -9.07 21.70 -12.36
N GLY A 58 -9.47 20.72 -13.18
CA GLY A 58 -10.29 20.97 -14.38
C GLY A 58 -9.57 21.00 -15.73
N ASP A 59 -8.23 20.83 -15.82
CA ASP A 59 -7.60 20.57 -17.13
C ASP A 59 -8.17 19.26 -17.72
N ALA A 60 -8.65 19.32 -18.96
CA ALA A 60 -9.24 18.21 -19.69
C ALA A 60 -8.28 17.01 -19.86
N ARG A 61 -6.97 17.22 -19.71
CA ARG A 61 -5.95 16.17 -19.80
C ARG A 61 -5.85 15.30 -18.55
N HIS A 62 -6.35 15.74 -17.39
CA HIS A 62 -6.22 15.01 -16.13
C HIS A 62 -6.88 13.64 -16.16
N GLY A 63 -8.06 13.51 -16.76
CA GLY A 63 -8.73 12.21 -16.89
C GLY A 63 -7.90 11.21 -17.70
N ALA A 64 -7.26 11.66 -18.78
CA ALA A 64 -6.39 10.80 -19.58
C ALA A 64 -5.10 10.42 -18.81
N ALA A 65 -4.45 11.40 -18.18
CA ALA A 65 -3.22 11.16 -17.40
C ALA A 65 -3.46 10.21 -16.21
N LEU A 66 -4.58 10.36 -15.51
CA LEU A 66 -4.94 9.48 -14.41
C LEU A 66 -5.30 8.07 -14.88
N ALA A 67 -5.95 7.93 -16.04
CA ALA A 67 -6.21 6.63 -16.64
C ALA A 67 -4.93 5.91 -17.09
N ASP A 68 -3.97 6.64 -17.66
CA ASP A 68 -2.65 6.12 -18.03
C ASP A 68 -1.90 5.62 -16.79
N LEU A 69 -1.89 6.44 -15.73
CA LEU A 69 -1.27 6.09 -14.46
C LEU A 69 -1.90 4.82 -13.85
N ALA A 70 -3.24 4.72 -13.84
CA ALA A 70 -3.94 3.55 -13.33
C ALA A 70 -3.57 2.26 -14.09
N ALA A 71 -3.38 2.36 -15.41
CA ALA A 71 -2.94 1.24 -16.23
C ALA A 71 -1.53 0.77 -15.86
N GLU A 72 -0.59 1.69 -15.68
CA GLU A 72 0.80 1.39 -15.31
C GLU A 72 0.91 0.80 -13.89
N LEU A 73 0.14 1.34 -12.94
CA LEU A 73 0.05 0.78 -11.58
C LEU A 73 -0.54 -0.64 -11.60
N THR A 74 -1.56 -0.89 -12.44
CA THR A 74 -2.15 -2.22 -12.60
C THR A 74 -1.14 -3.21 -13.17
N GLU A 75 -0.40 -2.83 -14.22
CA GLU A 75 0.63 -3.68 -14.80
C GLU A 75 1.74 -4.02 -13.78
N ALA A 76 2.22 -3.02 -13.03
CA ALA A 76 3.20 -3.23 -11.98
C ALA A 76 2.69 -4.17 -10.88
N GLY A 77 1.43 -4.02 -10.46
CA GLY A 77 0.81 -4.90 -9.48
C GLY A 77 0.68 -6.35 -9.98
N MET A 78 0.30 -6.54 -11.26
CA MET A 78 0.21 -7.86 -11.87
C MET A 78 1.59 -8.52 -12.04
N ASP A 79 2.63 -7.77 -12.38
CA ASP A 79 3.98 -8.32 -12.36
C ASP A 79 4.38 -8.75 -10.94
N TYR A 80 4.13 -7.90 -9.94
CA TYR A 80 4.56 -8.15 -8.57
C TYR A 80 3.86 -9.35 -7.93
N TYR A 81 2.54 -9.46 -8.06
CA TYR A 81 1.76 -10.50 -7.40
C TYR A 81 1.58 -11.77 -8.22
N PHE A 82 1.81 -11.73 -9.53
CA PHE A 82 1.59 -12.90 -10.38
C PHE A 82 2.88 -13.35 -11.09
N LEU A 83 3.48 -12.51 -11.92
CA LEU A 83 4.63 -12.94 -12.73
C LEU A 83 5.89 -13.18 -11.89
N ARG A 84 6.18 -12.33 -10.92
CA ARG A 84 7.33 -12.47 -10.04
C ARG A 84 7.28 -13.76 -9.19
N PRO A 85 6.15 -14.13 -8.55
CA PRO A 85 6.02 -15.43 -7.91
C PRO A 85 6.26 -16.61 -8.84
N LEU A 86 5.79 -16.56 -10.09
CA LEU A 86 6.05 -17.62 -11.08
C LEU A 86 7.55 -17.76 -11.39
N ARG A 87 8.27 -16.63 -11.53
CA ARG A 87 9.74 -16.62 -11.69
C ARG A 87 10.44 -17.25 -10.47
N LEU A 88 10.03 -16.85 -9.26
CA LEU A 88 10.58 -17.38 -8.01
C LEU A 88 10.31 -18.89 -7.85
N ALA A 89 9.13 -19.35 -8.28
CA ALA A 89 8.74 -20.75 -8.30
C ALA A 89 9.39 -21.57 -9.43
N LYS A 90 10.13 -20.92 -10.34
CA LYS A 90 10.85 -21.54 -11.46
C LYS A 90 9.95 -22.41 -12.35
N VAL A 91 8.76 -21.91 -12.71
CA VAL A 91 7.77 -22.62 -13.53
C VAL A 91 8.21 -22.95 -14.98
N GLY A 92 9.45 -22.59 -15.34
CA GLY A 92 10.01 -22.77 -16.67
C GLY A 92 9.65 -21.65 -17.64
N ILE A 93 10.49 -21.48 -18.67
CA ILE A 93 10.42 -20.36 -19.61
C ILE A 93 9.09 -20.35 -20.38
N ILE A 94 8.59 -21.51 -20.80
CA ILE A 94 7.32 -21.62 -21.53
C ILE A 94 6.16 -21.17 -20.63
N GLY A 95 6.12 -21.64 -19.38
CA GLY A 95 5.10 -21.24 -18.41
C GLY A 95 5.14 -19.73 -18.12
N GLU A 96 6.34 -19.16 -17.93
CA GLU A 96 6.51 -17.72 -17.72
C GLU A 96 6.05 -16.89 -18.93
N GLN A 97 6.41 -17.29 -20.15
CA GLN A 97 6.03 -16.60 -21.38
C GLN A 97 4.51 -16.66 -21.63
N SER A 98 3.91 -17.84 -21.44
CA SER A 98 2.46 -17.99 -21.53
C SER A 98 1.72 -17.15 -20.50
N ALA A 99 2.20 -17.13 -19.25
CA ALA A 99 1.66 -16.29 -18.19
C ALA A 99 1.77 -14.80 -18.52
N ARG A 100 2.94 -14.35 -19.01
CA ARG A 100 3.17 -12.96 -19.42
C ARG A 100 2.22 -12.53 -20.53
N LEU A 101 2.00 -13.38 -21.54
CA LEU A 101 1.07 -13.10 -22.62
C LEU A 101 -0.38 -12.97 -22.11
N ALA A 102 -0.80 -13.92 -21.25
CA ALA A 102 -2.12 -13.87 -20.64
C ALA A 102 -2.33 -12.61 -19.79
N MET A 103 -1.34 -12.23 -18.98
CA MET A 103 -1.39 -11.01 -18.16
C MET A 103 -1.43 -9.74 -19.01
N ALA A 104 -0.65 -9.66 -20.09
CA ALA A 104 -0.69 -8.51 -21.00
C ALA A 104 -2.10 -8.31 -21.59
N GLY A 105 -2.77 -9.41 -21.96
CA GLY A 105 -4.18 -9.39 -22.39
C GLY A 105 -5.13 -8.91 -21.30
N ALA A 106 -5.00 -9.45 -20.08
CA ALA A 106 -5.84 -9.08 -18.95
C ALA A 106 -5.68 -7.60 -18.57
N VAL A 107 -4.43 -7.11 -18.45
CA VAL A 107 -4.11 -5.71 -18.17
C VAL A 107 -4.74 -4.81 -19.25
N LYS A 108 -4.64 -5.16 -20.52
CA LYS A 108 -5.26 -4.37 -21.61
C LYS A 108 -6.78 -4.24 -21.45
N ILE A 109 -7.46 -5.33 -21.10
CA ILE A 109 -8.92 -5.31 -20.87
C ILE A 109 -9.26 -4.42 -19.69
N ILE A 110 -8.59 -4.63 -18.54
CA ILE A 110 -8.81 -3.85 -17.32
C ILE A 110 -8.57 -2.36 -17.59
N SER A 111 -7.42 -2.01 -18.18
CA SER A 111 -7.04 -0.63 -18.49
C SER A 111 -8.01 0.04 -19.47
N SER A 112 -8.55 -0.70 -20.45
CA SER A 112 -9.57 -0.18 -21.37
C SER A 112 -10.86 0.19 -20.64
N VAL A 113 -11.34 -0.69 -19.76
CA VAL A 113 -12.52 -0.44 -18.94
C VAL A 113 -12.28 0.73 -17.99
N SER A 114 -11.17 0.72 -17.23
CA SER A 114 -10.80 1.80 -16.33
C SER A 114 -10.73 3.15 -17.04
N ARG A 115 -10.05 3.22 -18.19
CA ARG A 115 -9.96 4.45 -18.99
C ARG A 115 -11.33 4.97 -19.36
N LYS A 116 -12.24 4.11 -19.84
CA LYS A 116 -13.59 4.52 -20.28
C LYS A 116 -14.35 5.28 -19.19
N TYR A 117 -14.16 4.93 -17.92
CA TYR A 117 -14.78 5.62 -16.80
C TYR A 117 -13.98 6.86 -16.37
N ILE A 118 -12.67 6.71 -16.14
CA ILE A 118 -11.83 7.79 -15.58
C ILE A 118 -11.82 9.03 -16.49
N VAL A 119 -11.75 8.87 -17.82
CA VAL A 119 -11.71 10.02 -18.74
C VAL A 119 -13.00 10.83 -18.80
N ARG A 120 -14.10 10.30 -18.25
CA ARG A 120 -15.42 10.96 -18.21
C ARG A 120 -15.77 11.49 -16.83
N MET A 121 -14.88 11.31 -15.86
CA MET A 121 -15.09 11.81 -14.51
C MET A 121 -15.05 13.34 -14.50
N ASP A 122 -15.92 13.94 -13.68
CA ASP A 122 -15.82 15.35 -13.37
C ASP A 122 -14.62 15.63 -12.45
N GLN A 123 -14.32 16.92 -12.27
CA GLN A 123 -13.20 17.37 -11.45
C GLN A 123 -13.25 16.84 -10.02
N GLY A 124 -14.42 16.82 -9.37
CA GLY A 124 -14.58 16.36 -7.99
C GLY A 124 -14.34 14.86 -7.87
N GLN A 125 -14.82 14.09 -8.84
CA GLN A 125 -14.56 12.65 -8.93
C GLN A 125 -13.07 12.36 -9.13
N LEU A 126 -12.40 13.09 -10.03
CA LEU A 126 -10.97 12.96 -10.27
C LEU A 126 -10.13 13.26 -9.01
N LEU A 127 -10.47 14.32 -8.27
CA LEU A 127 -9.82 14.67 -7.01
C LEU A 127 -10.04 13.61 -5.93
N THR A 128 -11.23 12.99 -5.90
CA THR A 128 -11.53 11.89 -4.98
C THR A 128 -10.65 10.68 -5.26
N VAL A 129 -10.47 10.32 -6.53
CA VAL A 129 -9.55 9.23 -6.93
C VAL A 129 -8.10 9.58 -6.57
N ALA A 130 -7.67 10.82 -6.82
CA ALA A 130 -6.33 11.28 -6.48
C ALA A 130 -6.03 11.20 -4.97
N ALA A 131 -6.98 11.64 -4.14
CA ALA A 131 -6.88 11.54 -2.68
C ALA A 131 -6.75 10.09 -2.23
N HIS A 132 -7.57 9.18 -2.78
CA HIS A 132 -7.49 7.76 -2.46
C HIS A 132 -6.13 7.15 -2.85
N LEU A 133 -5.62 7.46 -4.06
CA LEU A 133 -4.29 6.98 -4.48
C LEU A 133 -3.16 7.50 -3.58
N ARG A 134 -3.27 8.73 -3.05
CA ARG A 134 -2.31 9.25 -2.08
C ARG A 134 -2.33 8.51 -0.76
N GLU A 135 -3.50 8.10 -0.28
CA GLU A 135 -3.61 7.29 0.94
C GLU A 135 -2.91 5.95 0.78
N LEU A 136 -3.05 5.31 -0.39
CA LEU A 136 -2.35 4.06 -0.70
C LEU A 136 -0.84 4.22 -0.87
N ALA A 137 -0.36 5.42 -1.18
CA ALA A 137 1.05 5.72 -1.41
C ALA A 137 1.83 6.13 -0.14
N ARG A 138 1.15 6.24 1.01
CA ARG A 138 1.76 6.55 2.32
C ARG A 138 2.23 5.29 3.03
#